data_AF-A3X579-F1
#
_entry.id   AF-A3X579-F1
#
_cell.length_a   1.000
_cell.length_b   1.000
_cell.length_c   1.000
_cell.angle_alpha   90.00
_cell.angle_beta   90.00
_cell.angle_gamma   90.00
#
_symmetry.space_group_name_H-M   'P 1'
#
loop_
_entity.id
_entity.type
_entity.pdbx_description
1 polymer ?
#
loop_
_entity_poly.entity_id
_entity_poly.type
_entity_poly.pdbx_seq_one_letter_code
_entity_poly.pdbx_strand_id
1 'polypeptide(L)'
;MPLNMNKNVFITCAVTGSGGTQDRSPHVPRSPAQIAESAIAAAKAGAAVVHCHVRDPESGAPSRDLGLYREVTDRIRDSDTDVVLNLTAGMGGDMVFGDVENPLPVNEAGTDMIGATARMAHIAECLPEICTLDCGTMNFAEADYVMTNTPGMLRAMGQMMADLGVKPEIEAFDTGHLWFAKELEKEGILQSPALVQLCMGVPWGAPNDLNTFMAMVNNVPESWNWSAFSLGRDQMAYVAASVLAGGNVRVGLEDNLWLDKGVLAENYQLVERAGTIIENMGGKLMGPAEVREQLGLVKRAPKG
;
A
#
# COMPACT_ATOMS: atom_id res chain seq x y z
N MET A 1 -0.88 28.18 -3.56
CA MET A 1 -1.57 27.75 -2.33
C MET A 1 -0.71 28.12 -1.13
N PRO A 2 -1.31 28.58 -0.02
CA PRO A 2 -0.56 28.73 1.23
C PRO A 2 -0.03 27.37 1.71
N LEU A 3 1.04 27.38 2.49
CA LEU A 3 1.56 26.17 3.14
C LEU A 3 0.53 25.66 4.16
N ASN A 4 -0.11 24.53 3.85
CA ASN A 4 -1.09 23.85 4.70
C ASN A 4 -0.55 22.48 5.11
N MET A 5 0.50 22.49 5.93
CA MET A 5 1.11 21.27 6.44
C MET A 5 0.14 20.47 7.30
N ASN A 6 0.11 19.15 7.14
CA ASN A 6 -0.64 18.27 8.03
C ASN A 6 0.06 18.21 9.41
N LYS A 7 -0.69 18.48 10.48
CA LYS A 7 -0.16 18.47 11.86
C LYS A 7 -0.49 17.20 12.63
N ASN A 8 -1.45 16.40 12.16
CA ASN A 8 -1.81 15.12 12.76
C ASN A 8 -1.64 14.06 11.67
N VAL A 9 -0.50 13.40 11.70
CA VAL A 9 -0.01 12.56 10.60
C VAL A 9 -0.05 11.11 11.07
N PHE A 10 -0.63 10.22 10.28
CA PHE A 10 -0.40 8.80 10.49
C PHE A 10 0.69 8.26 9.57
N ILE A 11 1.38 7.23 10.06
CA ILE A 11 2.37 6.48 9.31
C ILE A 11 1.78 5.11 8.95
N THR A 12 1.78 4.77 7.66
CA THR A 12 1.62 3.40 7.18
C THR A 12 2.99 2.76 7.02
N CYS A 13 3.18 1.56 7.57
CA CYS A 13 4.37 0.75 7.35
C CYS A 13 4.09 -0.40 6.38
N ALA A 14 4.68 -0.36 5.18
CA ALA A 14 4.62 -1.41 4.16
C ALA A 14 5.75 -2.42 4.37
N VAL A 15 5.41 -3.57 4.95
CA VAL A 15 6.39 -4.39 5.67
C VAL A 15 7.28 -5.27 4.78
N THR A 16 6.78 -5.72 3.62
CA THR A 16 7.51 -6.71 2.78
C THR A 16 7.27 -6.56 1.26
N GLY A 17 6.04 -6.27 0.84
CA GLY A 17 5.65 -6.19 -0.58
C GLY A 17 5.71 -7.50 -1.36
N SER A 18 5.56 -7.36 -2.67
CA SER A 18 5.74 -8.42 -3.67
C SER A 18 6.94 -8.16 -4.62
N GLY A 19 7.65 -7.04 -4.45
CA GLY A 19 8.78 -6.69 -5.32
C GLY A 19 10.03 -7.55 -5.12
N GLY A 20 11.00 -7.41 -6.03
CA GLY A 20 12.29 -8.10 -6.03
C GLY A 20 13.29 -7.68 -4.94
N THR A 21 12.81 -7.11 -3.84
CA THR A 21 13.62 -6.68 -2.68
C THR A 21 14.00 -7.83 -1.76
N GLN A 22 13.28 -8.95 -1.83
CA GLN A 22 13.34 -10.04 -0.85
C GLN A 22 14.73 -10.68 -0.65
N ASP A 23 15.53 -10.82 -1.71
CA ASP A 23 16.86 -11.43 -1.64
C ASP A 23 17.98 -10.38 -1.54
N ARG A 24 17.61 -9.10 -1.48
CA ARG A 24 18.57 -7.99 -1.40
C ARG A 24 18.87 -7.55 0.04
N SER A 25 18.11 -8.05 1.01
CA SER A 25 18.32 -7.79 2.44
C SER A 25 17.80 -8.96 3.28
N PRO A 26 18.53 -9.39 4.33
CA PRO A 26 18.06 -10.42 5.27
C PRO A 26 16.93 -9.92 6.18
N HIS A 27 16.65 -8.61 6.20
CA HIS A 27 15.64 -7.99 7.06
C HIS A 27 14.25 -7.94 6.42
N VAL A 28 14.11 -8.28 5.13
CA VAL A 28 12.79 -8.35 4.48
C VAL A 28 12.08 -9.63 4.96
N PRO A 29 10.95 -9.52 5.68
CA PRO A 29 10.31 -10.67 6.29
C PRO A 29 9.58 -11.55 5.25
N ARG A 30 9.74 -12.88 5.36
CA ARG A 30 9.17 -13.86 4.42
C ARG A 30 7.98 -14.61 4.99
N SER A 31 8.19 -15.25 6.14
CA SER A 31 7.17 -16.12 6.74
C SER A 31 6.07 -15.27 7.41
N PRO A 32 4.85 -15.82 7.58
CA PRO A 32 3.80 -15.13 8.30
C PRO A 32 4.22 -14.65 9.70
N ALA A 33 5.02 -15.45 10.42
CA ALA A 33 5.56 -15.07 11.72
C ALA A 33 6.47 -13.84 11.63
N GLN A 34 7.43 -13.84 10.69
CA GLN A 34 8.35 -12.70 10.50
C GLN A 34 7.60 -11.44 10.07
N ILE A 35 6.61 -11.58 9.18
CA ILE A 35 5.79 -10.47 8.69
C ILE A 35 5.00 -9.86 9.86
N ALA A 36 4.33 -10.69 10.66
CA ALA A 36 3.59 -10.23 11.83
C ALA A 36 4.50 -9.59 12.89
N GLU A 37 5.65 -10.20 13.21
CA GLU A 37 6.63 -9.64 14.15
C GLU A 37 7.13 -8.26 13.68
N SER A 38 7.47 -8.14 12.40
CA SER A 38 7.90 -6.86 11.81
C SER A 38 6.78 -5.81 11.82
N ALA A 39 5.54 -6.20 11.56
CA ALA A 39 4.37 -5.31 11.62
C ALA A 39 4.14 -4.80 13.04
N ILE A 40 4.22 -5.69 14.04
CA ILE A 40 4.08 -5.34 15.46
C ILE A 40 5.22 -4.42 15.91
N ALA A 41 6.45 -4.68 15.48
CA ALA A 41 7.60 -3.80 15.78
C ALA A 41 7.42 -2.41 15.16
N ALA A 42 6.94 -2.33 13.91
CA ALA A 42 6.61 -1.07 13.26
C ALA A 42 5.50 -0.31 14.01
N ALA A 43 4.46 -1.00 14.48
CA ALA A 43 3.40 -0.39 15.27
C ALA A 43 3.91 0.19 16.59
N LYS A 44 4.77 -0.55 17.30
CA LYS A 44 5.44 -0.07 18.52
C LYS A 44 6.33 1.16 18.28
N ALA A 45 6.91 1.28 17.09
CA ALA A 45 7.70 2.43 16.67
C ALA A 45 6.87 3.66 16.25
N GLY A 46 5.53 3.54 16.15
CA GLY A 46 4.64 4.65 15.83
C GLY A 46 3.87 4.51 14.52
N ALA A 47 3.93 3.36 13.83
CA ALA A 47 3.06 3.10 12.69
C ALA A 47 1.61 2.88 13.16
N ALA A 48 0.67 3.66 12.64
CA ALA A 48 -0.74 3.49 12.94
C ALA A 48 -1.39 2.41 12.07
N VAL A 49 -0.85 2.21 10.86
CA VAL A 49 -1.30 1.26 9.85
C VAL A 49 -0.13 0.38 9.45
N VAL A 50 -0.38 -0.91 9.24
CA VAL A 50 0.57 -1.83 8.60
C VAL A 50 -0.03 -2.37 7.31
N HIS A 51 0.69 -2.21 6.21
CA HIS A 51 0.35 -2.77 4.90
C HIS A 51 1.12 -4.07 4.70
N CYS A 52 0.38 -5.15 4.48
CA CYS A 52 0.93 -6.50 4.43
C CYS A 52 0.65 -7.20 3.09
N HIS A 53 1.72 -7.78 2.56
CA HIS A 53 1.71 -8.86 1.58
C HIS A 53 2.10 -10.17 2.28
N VAL A 54 1.90 -11.31 1.62
CA VAL A 54 2.49 -12.59 2.03
C VAL A 54 3.41 -13.14 0.95
N ARG A 55 4.33 -13.99 1.38
CA ARG A 55 5.33 -14.62 0.52
C ARG A 55 5.39 -16.10 0.84
N ASP A 56 5.80 -16.89 -0.13
CA ASP A 56 6.19 -18.27 0.11
C ASP A 56 7.33 -18.30 1.14
N PRO A 57 7.17 -18.98 2.29
CA PRO A 57 8.13 -18.90 3.39
C PRO A 57 9.52 -19.47 3.06
N GLU A 58 9.60 -20.38 2.09
CA GLU A 58 10.86 -21.04 1.71
C GLU A 58 11.61 -20.24 0.64
N SER A 59 10.95 -19.97 -0.48
CA SER A 59 11.54 -19.28 -1.64
C SER A 59 11.56 -17.77 -1.51
N GLY A 60 10.65 -17.17 -0.72
CA GLY A 60 10.44 -15.73 -0.67
C GLY A 60 9.66 -15.15 -1.87
N ALA A 61 9.20 -16.00 -2.79
CA ALA A 61 8.37 -15.59 -3.91
C ALA A 61 7.06 -14.94 -3.42
N PRO A 62 6.53 -13.91 -4.12
CA PRO A 62 5.22 -13.36 -3.79
C PRO A 62 4.15 -14.45 -3.78
N SER A 63 3.24 -14.40 -2.81
CA SER A 63 2.16 -15.36 -2.69
C SER A 63 0.82 -14.69 -2.43
N ARG A 64 -0.24 -15.28 -2.97
CA ARG A 64 -1.63 -14.94 -2.65
C ARG A 64 -2.36 -16.09 -1.96
N ASP A 65 -1.60 -16.94 -1.26
CA ASP A 65 -2.15 -18.03 -0.46
C ASP A 65 -2.99 -17.49 0.71
N LEU A 66 -4.24 -17.94 0.77
CA LEU A 66 -5.21 -17.49 1.77
C LEU A 66 -4.83 -17.93 3.19
N GLY A 67 -4.23 -19.12 3.35
CA GLY A 67 -3.77 -19.61 4.64
C GLY A 67 -2.63 -18.75 5.21
N LEU A 68 -1.71 -18.29 4.36
CA LEU A 68 -0.64 -17.38 4.77
C LEU A 68 -1.19 -16.01 5.21
N TYR A 69 -2.13 -15.44 4.46
CA TYR A 69 -2.80 -14.18 4.87
C TYR A 69 -3.55 -14.35 6.19
N ARG A 70 -4.22 -15.50 6.36
CA ARG A 70 -4.94 -15.81 7.58
C ARG A 70 -3.99 -15.88 8.77
N GLU A 71 -2.88 -16.59 8.64
CA GLU A 71 -1.89 -16.70 9.71
C GLU A 71 -1.27 -15.33 10.07
N VAL A 72 -0.91 -14.50 9.08
CA VAL A 72 -0.43 -13.12 9.36
C VAL A 72 -1.49 -12.32 10.13
N THR A 73 -2.74 -12.40 9.68
CA THR A 73 -3.85 -11.66 10.31
C THR A 73 -4.07 -12.10 11.74
N ASP A 74 -4.17 -13.40 12.00
CA ASP A 74 -4.38 -13.96 13.34
C ASP A 74 -3.23 -13.52 14.28
N ARG A 75 -1.97 -13.67 13.85
CA ARG A 75 -0.80 -13.25 14.65
C ARG A 75 -0.79 -11.76 14.98
N ILE A 76 -1.14 -10.90 14.04
CA ILE A 76 -1.23 -9.45 14.29
C ILE A 76 -2.39 -9.13 15.23
N ARG A 77 -3.54 -9.79 15.06
CA ARG A 77 -4.74 -9.54 15.89
C ARG A 77 -4.62 -10.10 17.30
N ASP A 78 -3.87 -11.17 17.51
CA ASP A 78 -3.60 -11.79 18.81
C ASP A 78 -2.53 -11.04 19.62
N SER A 79 -1.82 -10.08 19.01
CA SER A 79 -0.83 -9.24 19.69
C SER A 79 -1.48 -8.23 20.63
N ASP A 80 -0.83 -7.96 21.78
CA ASP A 80 -1.18 -6.86 22.68
C ASP A 80 -0.93 -5.46 22.07
N THR A 81 -0.26 -5.41 20.91
CA THR A 81 -0.03 -4.17 20.16
C THR A 81 -1.13 -3.97 19.13
N ASP A 82 -1.95 -2.95 19.34
CA ASP A 82 -2.97 -2.58 18.36
C ASP A 82 -2.38 -1.86 17.15
N VAL A 83 -2.94 -2.15 15.97
CA VAL A 83 -2.58 -1.53 14.70
C VAL A 83 -3.73 -1.70 13.70
N VAL A 84 -3.91 -0.72 12.80
CA VAL A 84 -4.84 -0.86 11.67
C VAL A 84 -4.22 -1.79 10.64
N LEU A 85 -4.96 -2.83 10.27
CA LEU A 85 -4.51 -3.80 9.27
C LEU A 85 -4.98 -3.38 7.87
N ASN A 86 -4.00 -3.17 6.98
CA ASN A 86 -4.19 -3.01 5.55
C ASN A 86 -3.62 -4.23 4.82
N LEU A 87 -4.45 -4.93 4.03
CA LEU A 87 -4.01 -6.06 3.20
C LEU A 87 -4.07 -5.69 1.73
N THR A 88 -3.04 -6.08 0.99
CA THR A 88 -3.01 -5.86 -0.46
C THR A 88 -4.12 -6.64 -1.17
N ALA A 89 -4.66 -6.11 -2.27
CA ALA A 89 -5.32 -6.89 -3.31
C ALA A 89 -4.66 -6.70 -4.70
N GLY A 90 -3.41 -6.24 -4.72
CA GLY A 90 -2.66 -5.95 -5.96
C GLY A 90 -2.19 -7.21 -6.71
N MET A 91 -2.01 -8.35 -6.04
CA MET A 91 -1.61 -9.61 -6.70
C MET A 91 -2.71 -10.21 -7.58
N GLY A 92 -2.34 -10.95 -8.62
CA GLY A 92 -3.32 -11.61 -9.52
C GLY A 92 -3.80 -10.73 -10.66
N GLY A 93 -3.04 -9.69 -11.00
CA GLY A 93 -3.29 -8.78 -12.12
C GLY A 93 -2.03 -8.53 -12.91
N ASP A 94 -1.15 -9.52 -12.94
CA ASP A 94 0.16 -9.43 -13.52
C ASP A 94 0.15 -10.07 -14.91
N MET A 95 0.26 -9.24 -15.95
CA MET A 95 0.25 -9.70 -17.34
C MET A 95 1.65 -9.49 -17.93
N VAL A 96 2.29 -10.58 -18.36
CA VAL A 96 3.60 -10.51 -19.04
C VAL A 96 3.41 -10.95 -20.48
N PHE A 97 3.64 -10.04 -21.42
CA PHE A 97 3.48 -10.33 -22.85
C PHE A 97 4.62 -11.21 -23.40
N GLY A 98 4.40 -11.78 -24.59
CA GLY A 98 5.48 -12.38 -25.37
C GLY A 98 6.47 -11.33 -25.88
N ASP A 99 7.38 -11.73 -26.77
CA ASP A 99 8.39 -10.82 -27.32
C ASP A 99 7.80 -9.74 -28.26
N VAL A 100 8.63 -8.77 -28.63
CA VAL A 100 8.22 -7.61 -29.44
C VAL A 100 7.69 -7.95 -30.85
N GLU A 101 8.03 -9.13 -31.40
CA GLU A 101 7.53 -9.59 -32.70
C GLU A 101 6.28 -10.48 -32.53
N ASN A 102 6.16 -11.18 -31.39
CA ASN A 102 5.07 -12.10 -31.06
C ASN A 102 4.52 -11.83 -29.64
N PRO A 103 3.81 -10.69 -29.43
CA PRO A 103 3.34 -10.31 -28.10
C PRO A 103 2.29 -11.26 -27.52
N LEU A 104 1.67 -12.10 -28.36
CA LEU A 104 0.72 -13.13 -27.97
C LEU A 104 1.13 -14.50 -28.54
N PRO A 105 0.91 -15.61 -27.80
CA PRO A 105 0.32 -15.69 -26.46
C PRO A 105 1.21 -15.05 -25.38
N VAL A 106 0.60 -14.74 -24.23
CA VAL A 106 1.33 -14.18 -23.08
C VAL A 106 2.36 -15.18 -22.54
N ASN A 107 3.34 -14.68 -21.81
CA ASN A 107 4.25 -15.52 -21.06
C ASN A 107 3.53 -16.13 -19.86
N GLU A 108 3.19 -17.41 -19.96
CA GLU A 108 2.46 -18.16 -18.91
C GLU A 108 3.22 -18.24 -17.59
N ALA A 109 4.57 -18.27 -17.62
CA ALA A 109 5.36 -18.38 -16.40
C ALA A 109 5.44 -17.04 -15.64
N GLY A 110 5.34 -15.91 -16.34
CA GLY A 110 5.36 -14.58 -15.74
C GLY A 110 3.99 -14.00 -15.43
N THR A 111 2.92 -14.57 -16.01
CA THR A 111 1.55 -14.04 -15.88
C THR A 111 0.83 -14.65 -14.68
N ASP A 112 0.39 -13.83 -13.73
CA ASP A 112 -0.63 -14.16 -12.71
C ASP A 112 -1.84 -13.24 -12.88
N MET A 113 -2.80 -13.66 -13.70
CA MET A 113 -4.04 -12.91 -13.95
C MET A 113 -5.24 -13.75 -13.56
N ILE A 114 -5.93 -13.36 -12.48
CA ILE A 114 -7.09 -14.09 -11.94
C ILE A 114 -8.32 -13.18 -11.80
N GLY A 115 -9.50 -13.79 -11.64
CA GLY A 115 -10.77 -13.07 -11.50
C GLY A 115 -10.91 -12.30 -10.17
N ALA A 116 -11.74 -11.25 -10.18
CA ALA A 116 -11.97 -10.38 -9.01
C ALA A 116 -12.27 -11.14 -7.72
N THR A 117 -13.17 -12.13 -7.77
CA THR A 117 -13.54 -12.93 -6.58
C THR A 117 -12.33 -13.67 -5.98
N ALA A 118 -11.42 -14.17 -6.83
CA ALA A 118 -10.23 -14.85 -6.36
C ALA A 118 -9.20 -13.86 -5.76
N ARG A 119 -9.06 -12.65 -6.33
CA ARG A 119 -8.21 -11.58 -5.77
C ARG A 119 -8.73 -11.05 -4.43
N MET A 120 -10.03 -11.19 -4.16
CA MET A 120 -10.68 -10.74 -2.92
C MET A 120 -10.86 -11.84 -1.87
N ALA A 121 -10.45 -13.09 -2.16
CA ALA A 121 -10.74 -14.23 -1.30
C ALA A 121 -10.16 -14.08 0.11
N HIS A 122 -8.90 -13.65 0.23
CA HIS A 122 -8.27 -13.42 1.53
C HIS A 122 -8.83 -12.21 2.26
N ILE A 123 -9.34 -11.20 1.55
CA ILE A 123 -10.00 -10.03 2.17
C ILE A 123 -11.34 -10.44 2.80
N ALA A 124 -12.12 -11.27 2.09
CA ALA A 124 -13.37 -11.80 2.62
C ALA A 124 -13.16 -12.72 3.83
N GLU A 125 -12.00 -13.39 3.91
CA GLU A 125 -11.62 -14.26 5.02
C GLU A 125 -11.07 -13.49 6.22
N CYS A 126 -10.13 -12.56 5.97
CA CYS A 126 -9.36 -11.87 7.01
C CYS A 126 -10.06 -10.62 7.54
N LEU A 127 -11.01 -10.06 6.78
CA LEU A 127 -11.79 -8.85 7.11
C LEU A 127 -10.92 -7.70 7.65
N PRO A 128 -9.85 -7.29 6.93
CA PRO A 128 -9.02 -6.17 7.35
C PRO A 128 -9.84 -4.87 7.38
N GLU A 129 -9.24 -3.83 7.95
CA GLU A 129 -9.90 -2.52 8.02
C GLU A 129 -9.75 -1.78 6.69
N ILE A 130 -8.57 -1.92 6.09
CA ILE A 130 -8.21 -1.33 4.82
C ILE A 130 -7.79 -2.45 3.86
N CYS A 131 -8.05 -2.25 2.57
CA CYS A 131 -7.47 -3.06 1.51
C CYS A 131 -7.04 -2.18 0.34
N THR A 132 -5.85 -2.41 -0.21
CA THR A 132 -5.37 -1.62 -1.35
C THR A 132 -6.08 -1.99 -2.65
N LEU A 133 -6.35 -0.98 -3.47
CA LEU A 133 -6.92 -1.11 -4.80
C LEU A 133 -6.09 -0.30 -5.80
N ASP A 134 -5.26 -1.00 -6.57
CA ASP A 134 -4.38 -0.41 -7.59
C ASP A 134 -5.22 0.15 -8.75
N CYS A 135 -5.48 1.45 -8.72
CA CYS A 135 -6.59 2.07 -9.46
C CYS A 135 -6.24 2.39 -10.92
N GLY A 136 -5.67 1.43 -11.65
CA GLY A 136 -5.43 1.55 -13.08
C GLY A 136 -4.52 0.47 -13.64
N THR A 137 -4.35 0.54 -14.96
CA THR A 137 -3.47 -0.33 -15.73
C THR A 137 -2.28 0.47 -16.23
N MET A 138 -1.06 -0.05 -16.06
CA MET A 138 0.17 0.62 -16.48
C MET A 138 1.31 -0.37 -16.68
N ASN A 139 2.34 0.05 -17.44
CA ASN A 139 3.63 -0.62 -17.42
C ASN A 139 4.20 -0.53 -16.01
N PHE A 140 4.84 -1.58 -15.52
CA PHE A 140 5.28 -1.61 -14.11
C PHE A 140 6.66 -2.25 -13.98
N ALA A 141 7.64 -1.49 -13.47
CA ALA A 141 9.01 -1.90 -13.13
C ALA A 141 9.87 -2.55 -14.25
N GLU A 142 9.47 -3.71 -14.78
CA GLU A 142 10.33 -4.64 -15.52
C GLU A 142 9.77 -4.98 -16.91
N ALA A 143 10.62 -4.92 -17.94
CA ALA A 143 10.43 -5.49 -19.27
C ALA A 143 8.98 -5.40 -19.83
N ASP A 144 8.39 -6.56 -20.13
CA ASP A 144 7.09 -6.71 -20.81
C ASP A 144 5.92 -6.93 -19.82
N TYR A 145 6.10 -6.52 -18.55
CA TYR A 145 5.10 -6.63 -17.48
C TYR A 145 4.18 -5.40 -17.44
N VAL A 146 2.87 -5.68 -17.50
CA VAL A 146 1.78 -4.72 -17.33
C VAL A 146 0.96 -5.09 -16.10
N MET A 147 0.95 -4.20 -15.10
CA MET A 147 0.01 -4.28 -13.98
C MET A 147 -1.38 -3.96 -14.53
N THR A 148 -2.28 -4.94 -14.49
CA THR A 148 -3.56 -4.93 -15.21
C THR A 148 -4.74 -4.88 -14.26
N ASN A 149 -5.31 -3.68 -14.10
CA ASN A 149 -6.55 -3.45 -13.39
C ASN A 149 -7.52 -2.69 -14.30
N THR A 150 -8.35 -3.44 -15.03
CA THR A 150 -9.34 -2.86 -15.94
C THR A 150 -10.48 -2.18 -15.16
N PRO A 151 -11.22 -1.22 -15.76
CA PRO A 151 -12.37 -0.61 -15.10
C PRO A 151 -13.42 -1.61 -14.58
N GLY A 152 -13.63 -2.73 -15.28
CA GLY A 152 -14.54 -3.79 -14.82
C GLY A 152 -14.02 -4.53 -13.59
N MET A 153 -12.72 -4.84 -13.56
CA MET A 153 -12.05 -5.44 -12.39
C MET A 153 -12.15 -4.52 -11.17
N LEU A 154 -11.83 -3.24 -11.36
CA LEU A 154 -11.84 -2.24 -10.30
C LEU A 154 -13.24 -1.99 -9.72
N ARG A 155 -14.28 -1.92 -10.56
CA ARG A 155 -15.66 -1.83 -10.09
C ARG A 155 -16.07 -3.06 -9.29
N ALA A 156 -15.74 -4.25 -9.79
CA ALA A 156 -16.08 -5.50 -9.10
C ALA A 156 -15.38 -5.62 -7.74
N MET A 157 -14.07 -5.39 -7.69
CA MET A 157 -13.30 -5.44 -6.45
C MET A 157 -13.70 -4.34 -5.48
N GLY A 158 -13.90 -3.11 -5.96
CA GLY A 158 -14.37 -1.99 -5.15
C GLY A 158 -15.75 -2.26 -4.53
N GLN A 159 -16.68 -2.83 -5.30
CA GLN A 159 -18.00 -3.23 -4.77
C GLN A 159 -17.86 -4.33 -3.72
N MET A 160 -17.03 -5.33 -3.94
CA MET A 160 -16.77 -6.38 -2.94
C MET A 160 -16.18 -5.80 -1.65
N MET A 161 -15.25 -4.84 -1.74
CA MET A 161 -14.72 -4.14 -0.56
C MET A 161 -15.82 -3.39 0.18
N ALA A 162 -16.68 -2.66 -0.54
CA ALA A 162 -17.82 -1.95 0.05
C ALA A 162 -18.81 -2.90 0.74
N ASP A 163 -19.19 -4.01 0.09
CA ASP A 163 -20.09 -5.02 0.63
C ASP A 163 -19.53 -5.70 1.89
N LEU A 164 -18.20 -5.90 1.93
CA LEU A 164 -17.50 -6.43 3.11
C LEU A 164 -17.30 -5.36 4.20
N GLY A 165 -17.59 -4.09 3.92
CA GLY A 165 -17.30 -2.97 4.81
C GLY A 165 -15.79 -2.77 5.04
N VAL A 166 -14.96 -3.05 4.04
CA VAL A 166 -13.50 -2.83 4.05
C VAL A 166 -13.24 -1.54 3.30
N LYS A 167 -12.43 -0.63 3.87
CA LYS A 167 -12.11 0.64 3.21
C LYS A 167 -11.09 0.41 2.09
N PRO A 168 -11.38 0.80 0.84
CA PRO A 168 -10.35 0.83 -0.20
C PRO A 168 -9.32 1.93 0.10
N GLU A 169 -8.03 1.58 0.06
CA GLU A 169 -6.94 2.52 -0.16
C GLU A 169 -6.63 2.54 -1.66
N ILE A 170 -6.99 3.63 -2.33
CA ILE A 170 -6.77 3.79 -3.78
C ILE A 170 -5.28 4.04 -4.03
N GLU A 171 -4.57 3.07 -4.60
CA GLU A 171 -3.18 3.25 -5.00
C GLU A 171 -3.16 3.95 -6.37
N ALA A 172 -2.81 5.24 -6.37
CA ALA A 172 -2.75 6.08 -7.55
C ALA A 172 -1.30 6.26 -8.00
N PHE A 173 -1.00 5.68 -9.16
CA PHE A 173 0.31 5.78 -9.82
C PHE A 173 0.32 6.83 -10.94
N ASP A 174 -0.83 7.41 -11.29
CA ASP A 174 -0.96 8.50 -12.25
C ASP A 174 -2.26 9.30 -11.96
N THR A 175 -2.35 10.50 -12.51
CA THR A 175 -3.55 11.36 -12.50
C THR A 175 -4.78 10.70 -13.13
N GLY A 176 -4.59 9.82 -14.13
CA GLY A 176 -5.69 9.02 -14.70
C GLY A 176 -6.34 8.09 -13.67
N HIS A 177 -5.56 7.58 -12.72
CA HIS A 177 -6.04 6.70 -11.65
C HIS A 177 -6.89 7.49 -10.64
N LEU A 178 -6.47 8.72 -10.31
CA LEU A 178 -7.27 9.65 -9.51
C LEU A 178 -8.58 10.03 -10.20
N TRP A 179 -8.54 10.22 -11.52
CA TRP A 179 -9.74 10.52 -12.29
C TRP A 179 -10.74 9.36 -12.24
N PHE A 180 -10.26 8.13 -12.42
CA PHE A 180 -11.12 6.96 -12.32
C PHE A 180 -11.64 6.72 -10.89
N ALA A 181 -10.83 6.97 -9.86
CA ALA A 181 -11.28 6.90 -8.46
C ALA A 181 -12.45 7.86 -8.18
N LYS A 182 -12.42 9.08 -8.74
CA LYS A 182 -13.55 10.02 -8.65
C LYS A 182 -14.79 9.50 -9.36
N GLU A 183 -14.63 8.71 -10.42
CA GLU A 183 -15.75 8.06 -11.08
C GLU A 183 -16.34 6.95 -10.20
N LEU A 184 -15.51 6.14 -9.54
CA LEU A 184 -15.97 5.15 -8.56
C LEU A 184 -16.73 5.79 -7.39
N GLU A 185 -16.33 7.00 -6.95
CA GLU A 185 -17.08 7.76 -5.94
C GLU A 185 -18.46 8.19 -6.46
N LYS A 186 -18.54 8.74 -7.69
CA LYS A 186 -19.83 9.10 -8.30
C LYS A 186 -20.76 7.90 -8.49
N GLU A 187 -20.19 6.74 -8.81
CA GLU A 187 -20.93 5.48 -8.95
C GLU A 187 -21.39 4.91 -7.59
N GLY A 188 -20.95 5.48 -6.47
CA GLY A 188 -21.27 5.01 -5.12
C GLY A 188 -20.50 3.76 -4.70
N ILE A 189 -19.49 3.35 -5.47
CA ILE A 189 -18.62 2.20 -5.16
C ILE A 189 -17.57 2.62 -4.12
N LEU A 190 -16.94 3.78 -4.32
CA LEU A 190 -16.00 4.36 -3.36
C LEU A 190 -16.72 5.35 -2.44
N GLN A 191 -16.69 5.12 -1.13
CA GLN A 191 -17.36 5.98 -0.17
C GLN A 191 -16.47 7.15 0.27
N SER A 192 -17.04 8.36 0.31
CA SER A 192 -16.39 9.55 0.84
C SER A 192 -16.51 9.64 2.37
N PRO A 193 -15.50 10.10 3.13
CA PRO A 193 -14.18 10.48 2.65
C PRO A 193 -13.36 9.24 2.25
N ALA A 194 -12.83 9.25 1.02
CA ALA A 194 -12.01 8.17 0.51
C ALA A 194 -10.60 8.22 1.13
N LEU A 195 -9.84 7.13 0.94
CA LEU A 195 -8.43 7.05 1.25
C LEU A 195 -7.65 6.80 -0.04
N VAL A 196 -6.62 7.61 -0.30
CA VAL A 196 -5.78 7.50 -1.50
C VAL A 196 -4.31 7.46 -1.11
N GLN A 197 -3.52 6.68 -1.82
CA GLN A 197 -2.08 6.68 -1.71
C GLN A 197 -1.45 7.11 -3.04
N LEU A 198 -0.68 8.20 -2.99
CA LEU A 198 0.06 8.72 -4.14
C LEU A 198 1.39 7.96 -4.25
N CYS A 199 1.50 7.11 -5.27
CA CYS A 199 2.60 6.17 -5.48
C CYS A 199 3.67 6.80 -6.38
N MET A 200 4.74 7.35 -5.80
CA MET A 200 5.70 8.18 -6.54
C MET A 200 6.99 7.44 -6.87
N GLY A 201 7.45 7.52 -8.12
CA GLY A 201 8.74 6.96 -8.53
C GLY A 201 8.73 5.46 -8.85
N VAL A 202 7.55 4.87 -8.96
CA VAL A 202 7.38 3.55 -9.60
C VAL A 202 7.65 3.70 -11.09
N PRO A 203 8.54 2.90 -11.70
CA PRO A 203 8.89 3.07 -13.11
C PRO A 203 7.65 3.05 -14.02
N TRP A 204 7.61 4.03 -14.94
CA TRP A 204 6.54 4.29 -15.91
C TRP A 204 5.22 4.84 -15.36
N GLY A 205 5.11 5.03 -14.04
CA GLY A 205 4.06 5.83 -13.42
C GLY A 205 4.49 7.28 -13.21
N ALA A 206 3.87 7.92 -12.22
CA ALA A 206 4.20 9.25 -11.77
C ALA A 206 5.67 9.30 -11.29
N PRO A 207 6.55 10.06 -11.95
CA PRO A 207 7.91 10.27 -11.47
C PRO A 207 7.90 10.96 -10.11
N ASN A 208 8.95 10.73 -9.32
CA ASN A 208 9.07 11.28 -7.97
C ASN A 208 9.61 12.71 -7.91
N ASP A 209 9.28 13.56 -8.88
CA ASP A 209 9.58 15.00 -8.84
C ASP A 209 8.43 15.81 -8.21
N LEU A 210 8.77 17.00 -7.66
CA LEU A 210 7.81 17.82 -6.93
C LEU A 210 6.69 18.42 -7.81
N ASN A 211 6.93 18.65 -9.11
CA ASN A 211 5.89 19.20 -9.98
C ASN A 211 4.81 18.16 -10.24
N THR A 212 5.23 16.92 -10.54
CA THR A 212 4.33 15.78 -10.70
C THR A 212 3.60 15.49 -9.39
N PHE A 213 4.34 15.44 -8.26
CA PHE A 213 3.74 15.23 -6.94
C PHE A 213 2.65 16.27 -6.63
N MET A 214 2.94 17.57 -6.79
CA MET A 214 1.94 18.61 -6.56
C MET A 214 0.77 18.54 -7.56
N ALA A 215 1.00 18.11 -8.80
CA ALA A 215 -0.10 17.88 -9.74
C ALA A 215 -1.04 16.77 -9.24
N MET A 216 -0.51 15.69 -8.66
CA MET A 216 -1.32 14.63 -8.05
C MET A 216 -2.06 15.11 -6.80
N VAL A 217 -1.36 15.79 -5.88
CA VAL A 217 -1.97 16.39 -4.66
C VAL A 217 -3.14 17.31 -5.03
N ASN A 218 -2.94 18.20 -6.01
CA ASN A 218 -3.98 19.14 -6.45
C ASN A 218 -5.19 18.45 -7.12
N ASN A 219 -5.04 17.18 -7.50
CA ASN A 219 -6.11 16.38 -8.07
C ASN A 219 -6.85 15.54 -7.02
N VAL A 220 -6.39 15.47 -5.77
CA VAL A 220 -7.13 14.83 -4.68
C VAL A 220 -8.26 15.76 -4.21
N PRO A 221 -9.53 15.32 -4.16
CA PRO A 221 -10.61 16.11 -3.56
C PRO A 221 -10.32 16.50 -2.11
N GLU A 222 -10.67 17.72 -1.71
CA GLU A 222 -10.40 18.24 -0.35
C GLU A 222 -11.05 17.41 0.77
N SER A 223 -12.15 16.71 0.47
CA SER A 223 -12.83 15.82 1.41
C SER A 223 -12.12 14.49 1.61
N TRP A 224 -11.16 14.12 0.76
CA TRP A 224 -10.50 12.82 0.82
C TRP A 224 -9.27 12.87 1.73
N ASN A 225 -8.98 11.72 2.34
CA ASN A 225 -7.73 11.50 3.04
C ASN A 225 -6.70 10.95 2.04
N TRP A 226 -5.44 11.36 2.17
CA TRP A 226 -4.40 10.82 1.33
C TRP A 226 -3.06 10.66 2.05
N SER A 227 -2.28 9.71 1.55
CA SER A 227 -0.89 9.43 1.91
C SER A 227 -0.02 9.53 0.66
N ALA A 228 1.30 9.66 0.82
CA ALA A 228 2.24 9.50 -0.29
C ALA A 228 3.50 8.77 0.15
N PHE A 229 4.14 8.09 -0.79
CA PHE A 229 5.47 7.51 -0.63
C PHE A 229 6.29 7.66 -1.91
N SER A 230 7.60 7.44 -1.78
CA SER A 230 8.45 7.19 -2.94
C SER A 230 9.43 6.05 -2.70
N LEU A 231 9.83 5.38 -3.78
CA LEU A 231 10.73 4.24 -3.74
C LEU A 231 12.19 4.62 -3.39
N GLY A 232 12.84 3.70 -2.70
CA GLY A 232 14.27 3.69 -2.43
C GLY A 232 14.75 4.91 -1.66
N ARG A 233 15.81 5.54 -2.17
CA ARG A 233 16.52 6.64 -1.50
C ARG A 233 15.65 7.86 -1.19
N ASP A 234 14.55 8.03 -1.93
CA ASP A 234 13.69 9.21 -1.83
C ASP A 234 12.54 9.02 -0.82
N GLN A 235 12.39 7.83 -0.20
CA GLN A 235 11.36 7.53 0.80
C GLN A 235 11.29 8.58 1.91
N MET A 236 12.42 8.90 2.55
CA MET A 236 12.47 9.87 3.65
C MET A 236 12.25 11.32 3.20
N ALA A 237 12.66 11.67 1.98
CA ALA A 237 12.36 12.98 1.41
C ALA A 237 10.85 13.13 1.16
N TYR A 238 10.18 12.05 0.75
CA TYR A 238 8.73 12.02 0.54
C TYR A 238 7.91 12.02 1.83
N VAL A 239 8.45 11.53 2.95
CA VAL A 239 7.86 11.78 4.28
C VAL A 239 7.72 13.28 4.50
N ALA A 240 8.79 14.05 4.30
CA ALA A 240 8.74 15.50 4.46
C ALA A 240 7.83 16.19 3.43
N ALA A 241 7.95 15.82 2.14
CA ALA A 241 7.16 16.43 1.08
C ALA A 241 5.65 16.20 1.26
N SER A 242 5.25 14.98 1.63
CA SER A 242 3.84 14.65 1.86
C SER A 242 3.24 15.47 2.99
N VAL A 243 3.92 15.54 4.13
CA VAL A 243 3.46 16.29 5.30
C VAL A 243 3.34 17.78 4.98
N LEU A 244 4.33 18.36 4.29
CA LEU A 244 4.30 19.76 3.85
C LEU A 244 3.16 20.06 2.88
N ALA A 245 2.79 19.09 2.04
CA ALA A 245 1.68 19.20 1.10
C ALA A 245 0.30 18.90 1.74
N GLY A 246 0.25 18.46 2.99
CA GLY A 246 -1.00 18.23 3.73
C GLY A 246 -1.43 16.76 3.83
N GLY A 247 -0.57 15.82 3.46
CA GLY A 247 -0.86 14.39 3.44
C GLY A 247 -0.35 13.61 4.66
N ASN A 248 -0.59 12.31 4.61
CA ASN A 248 -0.02 11.30 5.50
C ASN A 248 1.16 10.58 4.81
N VAL A 249 1.82 9.66 5.49
CA VAL A 249 3.07 9.08 4.96
C VAL A 249 3.05 7.56 4.97
N ARG A 250 3.78 6.98 4.01
CA ARG A 250 4.10 5.56 3.98
C ARG A 250 5.61 5.36 3.91
N VAL A 251 6.09 4.40 4.71
CA VAL A 251 7.48 3.92 4.73
C VAL A 251 7.51 2.41 4.87
N GLY A 252 8.69 1.80 4.80
CA GLY A 252 8.86 0.36 5.02
C GLY A 252 9.77 -0.29 3.99
N LEU A 253 10.10 -1.56 4.26
CA LEU A 253 11.03 -2.36 3.46
C LEU A 253 10.46 -2.78 2.10
N GLU A 254 9.15 -2.71 1.93
CA GLU A 254 8.51 -2.82 0.62
C GLU A 254 9.04 -1.74 -0.34
N ASP A 255 9.17 -0.51 0.15
CA ASP A 255 9.49 0.64 -0.68
C ASP A 255 10.99 0.98 -0.64
N ASN A 256 11.70 0.69 0.46
CA ASN A 256 13.11 1.03 0.64
C ASN A 256 13.83 0.09 1.62
N LEU A 257 14.98 -0.46 1.20
CA LEU A 257 15.81 -1.36 2.03
C LEU A 257 16.86 -0.65 2.90
N TRP A 258 17.07 0.64 2.71
CA TRP A 258 18.24 1.34 3.22
C TRP A 258 17.85 2.33 4.31
N LEU A 259 18.45 2.20 5.48
CA LEU A 259 18.38 3.21 6.51
C LEU A 259 19.24 4.41 6.07
N ASP A 260 20.52 4.14 5.80
CA ASP A 260 21.48 5.08 5.23
C ASP A 260 22.21 4.43 4.05
N LYS A 261 23.05 5.20 3.35
CA LYS A 261 23.84 4.66 2.23
C LYS A 261 24.69 3.47 2.70
N GLY A 262 24.34 2.27 2.24
CA GLY A 262 25.03 1.03 2.60
C GLY A 262 24.64 0.43 3.95
N VAL A 263 23.69 1.02 4.67
CA VAL A 263 23.16 0.51 5.94
C VAL A 263 21.74 0.00 5.69
N LEU A 264 21.54 -1.31 5.79
CA LEU A 264 20.21 -1.91 5.65
C LEU A 264 19.32 -1.53 6.84
N ALA A 265 18.04 -1.31 6.56
CA ALA A 265 17.04 -1.00 7.56
C ALA A 265 16.27 -2.24 8.04
N GLU A 266 15.70 -2.11 9.22
CA GLU A 266 14.49 -2.82 9.64
C GLU A 266 13.28 -1.88 9.57
N ASN A 267 12.07 -2.43 9.40
CA ASN A 267 10.84 -1.62 9.24
C ASN A 267 10.65 -0.60 10.37
N TYR A 268 10.89 -1.00 11.62
CA TYR A 268 10.72 -0.11 12.78
C TYR A 268 11.65 1.11 12.71
N GLN A 269 12.87 0.96 12.19
CA GLN A 269 13.84 2.06 12.06
C GLN A 269 13.40 3.10 11.03
N LEU A 270 12.74 2.65 9.95
CA LEU A 270 12.17 3.55 8.95
C LEU A 270 10.97 4.33 9.53
N VAL A 271 10.16 3.67 10.36
CA VAL A 271 9.05 4.31 11.09
C VAL A 271 9.58 5.35 12.09
N GLU A 272 10.57 5.01 12.92
CA GLU A 272 11.19 5.94 13.88
C GLU A 272 11.79 7.17 13.18
N ARG A 273 12.47 6.95 12.04
CA ARG A 273 13.04 8.02 11.24
C ARG A 273 11.97 8.92 10.64
N ALA A 274 10.88 8.35 10.12
CA ALA A 274 9.74 9.11 9.63
C ALA A 274 9.07 9.93 10.74
N GLY A 275 8.86 9.31 11.91
CA GLY A 275 8.33 9.97 13.11
C GLY A 275 9.18 11.16 13.52
N THR A 276 10.50 10.98 13.60
CA THR A 276 11.45 12.05 13.90
C THR A 276 11.37 13.21 12.92
N ILE A 277 11.24 12.93 11.61
CA ILE A 277 11.07 13.97 10.58
C ILE A 277 9.77 14.76 10.81
N ILE A 278 8.65 14.05 11.05
CA ILE A 278 7.33 14.66 11.27
C ILE A 278 7.35 15.56 12.51
N GLU A 279 7.85 15.06 13.63
CA GLU A 279 7.89 15.80 14.89
C GLU A 279 8.81 17.02 14.82
N ASN A 280 9.96 16.91 14.15
CA ASN A 280 10.87 18.03 13.94
C ASN A 280 10.30 19.13 13.05
N MET A 281 9.33 18.82 12.18
CA MET A 281 8.56 19.82 11.43
C MET A 281 7.38 20.40 12.23
N GLY A 282 7.14 19.91 13.45
CA GLY A 282 6.05 20.35 14.34
C GLY A 282 4.72 19.60 14.15
N GLY A 283 4.75 18.46 13.46
CA GLY A 283 3.63 17.52 13.40
C GLY A 283 3.56 16.62 14.62
N LYS A 284 2.47 15.85 14.73
CA LYS A 284 2.26 14.81 15.74
C LYS A 284 1.84 13.52 15.05
N LEU A 285 2.27 12.39 15.61
CA LEU A 285 1.86 11.08 15.14
C LEU A 285 0.50 10.70 15.69
N MET A 286 -0.38 10.24 14.80
CA MET A 286 -1.64 9.61 15.17
C MET A 286 -1.42 8.14 15.47
N GLY A 287 -2.08 7.63 16.52
CA GLY A 287 -2.16 6.21 16.81
C GLY A 287 -3.27 5.49 16.02
N PRO A 288 -3.34 4.15 16.10
CA PRO A 288 -4.34 3.34 15.39
C PRO A 288 -5.78 3.75 15.69
N ALA A 289 -6.11 4.09 16.94
CA ALA A 289 -7.46 4.49 17.33
C ALA A 289 -7.89 5.81 16.66
N GLU A 290 -7.00 6.80 16.60
CA GLU A 290 -7.27 8.09 15.94
C GLU A 290 -7.42 7.90 14.43
N VAL A 291 -6.62 7.02 13.82
CA VAL A 291 -6.77 6.68 12.39
C VAL A 291 -8.11 6.02 12.11
N ARG A 292 -8.56 5.10 12.97
CA ARG A 292 -9.89 4.49 12.81
C ARG A 292 -11.01 5.50 12.91
N GLU A 293 -10.91 6.46 13.82
CA GLU A 293 -11.88 7.55 13.95
C GLU A 293 -11.88 8.43 12.69
N GLN A 294 -10.72 8.93 12.28
CA GLN A 294 -10.59 9.81 11.11
C GLN A 294 -11.08 9.14 9.82
N LEU A 295 -10.79 7.85 9.64
CA LEU A 295 -11.12 7.11 8.42
C LEU A 295 -12.46 6.35 8.51
N GLY A 296 -13.14 6.34 9.66
CA GLY A 296 -14.39 5.60 9.86
C GLY A 296 -14.22 4.08 9.74
N LEU A 297 -13.14 3.53 10.31
CA LEU A 297 -12.79 2.11 10.21
C LEU A 297 -13.36 1.30 11.37
N VAL A 298 -13.67 0.03 11.11
CA VAL A 298 -14.15 -0.92 12.12
C VAL A 298 -13.19 -2.11 12.19
N LYS A 299 -12.51 -2.27 13.32
CA LYS A 299 -11.71 -3.46 13.62
C LYS A 299 -12.64 -4.67 13.79
N ARG A 300 -12.38 -5.74 13.06
CA ARG A 300 -13.14 -6.99 13.09
C ARG A 300 -12.23 -8.18 13.34
N ALA A 301 -12.81 -9.22 13.92
CA ALA A 301 -12.20 -10.54 13.88
C ALA A 301 -12.29 -11.09 12.45
N PRO A 302 -11.31 -11.87 12.00
CA PRO A 302 -11.42 -12.68 10.79
C PRO A 302 -12.61 -13.63 10.84
N LYS A 303 -13.02 -14.17 9.69
CA LYS A 303 -14.12 -15.13 9.60
C LYS A 303 -13.82 -16.40 10.43
N GLY A 304 -14.83 -16.97 11.08
CA GLY A 304 -14.68 -18.20 11.87
C GLY A 304 -14.50 -19.45 11.02
#